data_AF-A0A969HIE6-F1
#
_entry.id   AF-A0A969HIE6-F1
#
_cell.length_a   1.000
_cell.length_b   1.000
_cell.length_c   1.000
_cell.angle_alpha   90.00
_cell.angle_beta   90.00
_cell.angle_gamma   90.00
#
_symmetry.space_group_name_H-M   'P 1'
#
loop_
_entity.id
_entity.type
_entity.pdbx_description
1 polymer ?
#
loop_
_entity_poly.entity_id
_entity_poly.type
_entity_poly.pdbx_seq_one_letter_code
_entity_poly.pdbx_strand_id
1 'polypeptide(L)'
;AGTGSEVSRVAVIVDPANPFKKGVLSPLMFPHAAIVDPELTRSLPPRLTAATGMDAFIHALECYIGRRANPYTDQFCLAALETIWTALPQAVSNGQDMAARQAMLLAALWGGTAMDHAGLGLIHALSGP
;
A
#
# COMPACT_ATOMS: atom_id res chain seq x y z
N ALA A 1 -0.20 -7.31 -1.93
CA ALA A 1 -1.10 -6.17 -2.26
C ALA A 1 -1.49 -5.44 -0.97
N GLY A 2 -0.64 -4.51 -0.53
CA GLY A 2 -0.88 -3.71 0.68
C GLY A 2 0.16 -2.61 0.88
N THR A 3 1.29 -2.97 1.49
CA THR A 3 2.25 -2.00 2.04
C THR A 3 2.88 -1.05 1.02
N GLY A 4 3.06 -1.49 -0.23
CA GLY A 4 3.74 -0.70 -1.27
C GLY A 4 5.21 -0.42 -0.95
N SER A 5 5.82 -1.18 -0.05
CA SER A 5 7.20 -0.98 0.41
C SER A 5 8.23 -1.24 -0.69
N GLU A 6 7.89 -2.04 -1.69
CA GLU A 6 8.71 -2.32 -2.87
C GLU A 6 8.91 -1.10 -3.78
N VAL A 7 8.15 -0.02 -3.57
CA VAL A 7 8.23 1.25 -4.31
C VAL A 7 8.29 2.46 -3.37
N SER A 8 8.86 2.30 -2.18
CA SER A 8 9.05 3.40 -1.24
C SER A 8 10.46 3.47 -0.67
N ARG A 9 10.86 4.66 -0.23
CA ARG A 9 12.16 4.96 0.39
C ARG A 9 12.15 4.86 1.92
N VAL A 10 11.14 4.18 2.48
CA VAL A 10 10.87 4.14 3.92
C VAL A 10 11.08 2.72 4.45
N ALA A 11 11.91 2.57 5.48
CA ALA A 11 11.90 1.38 6.32
C ALA A 11 11.26 1.69 7.66
N VAL A 12 10.33 0.83 8.09
CA VAL A 12 9.74 0.88 9.42
C VAL A 12 10.42 -0.17 10.28
N ILE A 13 11.13 0.26 11.31
CA ILE A 13 11.89 -0.60 12.22
C ILE A 13 11.27 -0.52 13.61
N VAL A 14 11.04 -1.69 14.21
CA VAL A 14 10.59 -1.82 15.60
C VAL A 14 11.82 -2.06 16.47
N ASP A 15 11.98 -1.26 17.51
CA ASP A 15 13.01 -1.43 18.53
C ASP A 15 12.40 -2.12 19.75
N PRO A 16 12.74 -3.37 20.09
CA PRO A 16 12.14 -4.06 21.22
C PRO A 16 12.35 -3.35 22.57
N ALA A 17 13.38 -2.51 22.69
CA ALA A 17 13.66 -1.73 23.90
C ALA A 17 12.89 -0.40 23.95
N ASN A 18 12.37 0.09 22.82
CA ASN A 18 11.60 1.33 22.72
C ASN A 18 10.30 1.06 21.94
N PRO A 19 9.11 1.11 22.59
CA PRO A 19 7.86 0.63 22.00
C PRO A 19 7.36 1.40 20.76
N PHE A 20 8.09 2.41 20.29
CA PHE A 20 7.73 3.21 19.14
C PHE A 20 8.29 2.65 17.83
N LYS A 21 7.44 2.52 16.82
CA LYS A 21 7.84 2.26 15.43
C LYS A 21 8.62 3.45 14.88
N LYS A 22 9.86 3.23 14.43
CA LYS A 22 10.71 4.28 13.83
C LYS A 22 10.71 4.14 12.31
N GLY A 23 10.33 5.21 11.62
CA GLY A 23 10.48 5.32 10.16
C GLY A 23 11.85 5.90 9.81
N VAL A 24 12.65 5.17 9.03
CA VAL A 24 13.90 5.65 8.44
C VAL A 24 13.64 5.96 6.98
N LEU A 25 13.90 7.21 6.57
CA LEU A 25 13.70 7.69 5.22
C LEU A 25 15.05 8.08 4.62
N SER A 26 15.41 7.49 3.49
CA SER A 26 16.62 7.85 2.75
C SER A 26 16.45 7.60 1.25
N PRO A 27 16.85 8.53 0.38
CA PRO A 27 16.84 8.29 -1.07
C PRO A 27 17.64 7.04 -1.49
N LEU A 28 18.63 6.62 -0.69
CA LEU A 28 19.43 5.43 -0.94
C LEU A 28 18.69 4.11 -0.65
N MET A 29 17.48 4.18 -0.10
CA MET A 29 16.67 3.01 0.25
C MET A 29 15.61 2.67 -0.79
N PHE A 30 15.46 3.48 -1.83
CA PHE A 30 14.53 3.17 -2.90
C PHE A 30 14.99 1.92 -3.66
N PRO A 31 14.15 0.87 -3.80
CA PRO A 31 14.54 -0.35 -4.50
C PRO A 31 14.91 -0.10 -5.97
N HIS A 32 15.99 -0.73 -6.45
CA HIS A 32 16.39 -0.63 -7.86
C HIS A 32 15.40 -1.31 -8.81
N ALA A 33 14.66 -2.30 -8.32
CA ALA A 33 13.63 -3.02 -9.06
C ALA A 33 12.56 -3.53 -8.10
N ALA A 34 11.32 -3.53 -8.57
CA ALA A 34 10.17 -4.13 -7.87
C ALA A 34 9.59 -5.24 -8.76
N ILE A 35 9.41 -6.44 -8.18
CA ILE A 35 8.76 -7.56 -8.85
C ILE A 35 7.39 -7.74 -8.20
N VAL A 36 6.34 -7.55 -8.99
CA VAL A 36 4.95 -7.67 -8.55
C VAL A 36 4.26 -8.80 -9.31
N ASP A 37 4.32 -10.00 -8.73
CA ASP A 37 3.70 -11.21 -9.30
C ASP A 37 2.45 -11.61 -8.48
N PRO A 38 1.24 -11.58 -9.07
CA PRO A 38 0.03 -11.95 -8.36
C PRO A 38 0.00 -13.42 -7.93
N GLU A 39 0.73 -14.33 -8.58
CA GLU A 39 0.79 -15.75 -8.17
C GLU A 39 1.37 -15.91 -6.76
N LEU A 40 2.31 -15.03 -6.39
CA LEU A 40 2.90 -15.01 -5.04
C LEU A 40 1.91 -14.55 -3.96
N THR A 41 0.74 -14.05 -4.35
CA THR A 41 -0.32 -13.60 -3.42
C THR A 41 -1.51 -14.55 -3.34
N ARG A 42 -1.56 -15.58 -4.20
CA ARG A 42 -2.69 -16.51 -4.33
C ARG A 42 -3.02 -17.26 -3.05
N SER A 43 -2.02 -17.57 -2.22
CA SER A 43 -2.16 -18.29 -0.96
C SER A 43 -2.57 -17.42 0.24
N LEU A 44 -2.69 -16.10 0.08
CA LEU A 44 -3.08 -15.22 1.19
C LEU A 44 -4.52 -15.55 1.64
N PRO A 45 -4.75 -15.77 2.94
CA PRO A 45 -6.10 -16.02 3.45
C PRO A 45 -6.99 -14.78 3.28
N PRO A 46 -8.33 -14.94 3.23
CA PRO A 46 -9.27 -13.83 3.05
C PRO A 46 -9.07 -12.68 4.04
N ARG A 47 -8.87 -13.00 5.33
CA ARG A 47 -8.65 -11.99 6.37
C ARG A 47 -7.40 -11.15 6.13
N LEU A 48 -6.29 -11.77 5.72
CA LEU A 48 -5.05 -11.05 5.44
C LEU A 48 -5.17 -10.23 4.14
N THR A 49 -5.83 -10.79 3.12
CA THR A 49 -6.15 -10.08 1.87
C THR A 49 -6.97 -8.82 2.13
N ALA A 50 -8.00 -8.91 2.99
CA ALA A 50 -8.81 -7.76 3.38
C ALA A 50 -7.97 -6.73 4.13
N ALA A 51 -7.19 -7.15 5.13
CA ALA A 51 -6.37 -6.25 5.94
C ALA A 51 -5.34 -5.50 5.09
N THR A 52 -4.58 -6.20 4.23
CA THR A 52 -3.58 -5.57 3.37
C THR A 52 -4.23 -4.75 2.25
N GLY A 53 -5.38 -5.17 1.74
CA GLY A 53 -6.12 -4.37 0.76
C GLY A 53 -6.63 -3.04 1.33
N MET A 54 -7.07 -3.05 2.59
CA MET A 54 -7.45 -1.82 3.29
C MET A 54 -6.25 -0.92 3.58
N ASP A 55 -5.08 -1.49 3.88
CA ASP A 55 -3.83 -0.73 4.02
C ASP A 55 -3.53 0.06 2.72
N ALA A 56 -3.57 -0.62 1.56
CA ALA A 56 -3.42 0.04 0.26
C ALA A 56 -4.49 1.10 -0.02
N PHE A 57 -5.74 0.86 0.39
CA PHE A 57 -6.82 1.84 0.24
C PHE A 57 -6.53 3.11 1.05
N ILE A 58 -6.11 2.96 2.31
CA ILE A 58 -5.81 4.09 3.19
C ILE A 58 -4.57 4.83 2.70
N HIS A 59 -3.55 4.14 2.16
CA HIS A 59 -2.42 4.81 1.49
C HIS A 59 -2.91 5.78 0.41
N ALA A 60 -3.73 5.30 -0.52
CA ALA A 60 -4.26 6.12 -1.60
C ALA A 60 -5.18 7.25 -1.10
N LEU A 61 -6.04 6.96 -0.13
CA LEU A 61 -6.96 7.94 0.45
C LEU A 61 -6.21 9.07 1.16
N GLU A 62 -5.33 8.73 2.10
CA GLU A 62 -4.59 9.74 2.88
C GLU A 62 -3.62 10.54 2.01
N CYS A 63 -3.03 9.92 1.00
CA CYS A 63 -2.22 10.60 0.02
C CYS A 63 -3.05 11.63 -0.78
N TYR A 64 -4.26 11.26 -1.21
CA TYR A 64 -5.14 12.11 -2.01
C TYR A 64 -5.70 13.32 -1.24
N ILE A 65 -6.08 13.14 0.02
CA ILE A 65 -6.61 14.23 0.86
C ILE A 65 -5.52 14.94 1.67
N GLY A 66 -4.27 14.52 1.50
CA GLY A 66 -3.13 15.00 2.27
C GLY A 66 -2.67 16.40 1.87
N ARG A 67 -1.94 17.07 2.77
CA ARG A 67 -1.40 18.43 2.53
C ARG A 67 -0.36 18.50 1.39
N ARG A 68 0.20 17.35 0.99
CA ARG A 68 1.19 17.23 -0.08
C ARG A 68 0.63 16.55 -1.33
N ALA A 69 -0.70 16.37 -1.40
CA ALA A 69 -1.38 15.95 -2.61
C ALA A 69 -1.02 16.88 -3.77
N ASN A 70 -0.89 16.31 -4.95
CA ASN A 70 -0.45 17.01 -6.15
C ASN A 70 -0.90 16.24 -7.40
N PRO A 71 -0.99 16.89 -8.57
CA PRO A 71 -1.53 16.27 -9.78
C PRO A 71 -0.83 14.98 -10.21
N TYR A 72 0.44 14.78 -9.85
CA TYR A 72 1.17 13.54 -10.13
C TYR A 72 0.68 12.39 -9.24
N THR A 73 0.59 12.61 -7.92
CA THR A 73 0.10 11.57 -6.99
C THR A 73 -1.39 11.31 -7.12
N ASP A 74 -2.18 12.33 -7.45
CA ASP A 74 -3.64 12.23 -7.49
C ASP A 74 -4.13 11.21 -8.52
N GLN A 75 -3.43 11.11 -9.67
CA GLN A 75 -3.72 10.11 -10.69
C GLN A 75 -3.53 8.68 -10.16
N PHE A 76 -2.43 8.43 -9.45
CA PHE A 76 -2.18 7.13 -8.82
C PHE A 76 -3.20 6.82 -7.73
N CYS A 77 -3.54 7.82 -6.91
CA CYS A 77 -4.51 7.64 -5.84
C CYS A 77 -5.90 7.29 -6.38
N LEU A 78 -6.40 8.04 -7.37
CA LEU A 78 -7.72 7.80 -7.96
C LEU A 78 -7.78 6.42 -8.63
N ALA A 79 -6.77 6.08 -9.44
CA ALA A 79 -6.68 4.76 -10.06
C ALA A 79 -6.64 3.62 -9.03
N ALA A 80 -5.89 3.80 -7.93
CA ALA A 80 -5.83 2.84 -6.84
C ALA A 80 -7.18 2.69 -6.12
N LEU A 81 -7.83 3.80 -5.76
CA LEU A 81 -9.11 3.80 -5.05
C LEU A 81 -10.21 3.12 -5.88
N GLU A 82 -10.33 3.46 -7.16
CA GLU A 82 -11.31 2.85 -8.08
C GLU A 82 -11.06 1.34 -8.28
N THR A 83 -9.78 0.96 -8.43
CA THR A 83 -9.40 -0.43 -8.61
C THR A 83 -9.62 -1.25 -7.33
N ILE A 84 -9.27 -0.72 -6.16
CA ILE A 84 -9.46 -1.41 -4.88
C ILE A 84 -10.95 -1.59 -4.59
N TRP A 85 -11.76 -0.56 -4.85
CA TRP A 85 -13.21 -0.61 -4.65
C TRP A 85 -13.86 -1.81 -5.37
N THR A 86 -13.37 -2.13 -6.58
CA THR A 86 -13.91 -3.21 -7.39
C THR A 86 -13.20 -4.55 -7.13
N ALA A 87 -11.88 -4.57 -7.00
CA ALA A 87 -11.08 -5.79 -6.94
C ALA A 87 -10.98 -6.41 -5.54
N LEU A 88 -10.99 -5.61 -4.47
CA LEU A 88 -10.77 -6.14 -3.12
C LEU A 88 -11.86 -7.14 -2.68
N PRO A 89 -13.18 -6.86 -2.85
CA PRO A 89 -14.21 -7.83 -2.49
C PRO A 89 -14.09 -9.15 -3.26
N GLN A 90 -13.65 -9.08 -4.53
CA GLN A 90 -13.45 -10.26 -5.38
C GLN A 90 -12.24 -11.08 -4.89
N ALA A 91 -11.10 -10.43 -4.62
CA ALA A 91 -9.90 -11.09 -4.11
C ALA A 91 -10.09 -11.69 -2.70
N VAL A 92 -10.93 -11.07 -1.87
CA VAL A 92 -11.27 -11.58 -0.52
C VAL A 92 -12.22 -12.78 -0.61
N SER A 93 -13.26 -12.71 -1.45
CA SER A 93 -14.24 -13.80 -1.59
C SER A 93 -13.67 -15.01 -2.32
N ASN A 94 -12.81 -14.78 -3.32
CA ASN A 94 -12.13 -15.80 -4.08
C ASN A 94 -10.64 -15.49 -4.25
N GLY A 95 -9.80 -16.03 -3.35
CA GLY A 95 -8.35 -15.84 -3.41
C GLY A 95 -7.65 -16.46 -4.64
N GLN A 96 -8.37 -17.26 -5.43
CA GLN A 96 -7.89 -17.84 -6.71
C GLN A 96 -8.26 -16.98 -7.93
N ASP A 97 -9.01 -15.90 -7.75
CA ASP A 97 -9.31 -14.94 -8.82
C ASP A 97 -8.04 -14.14 -9.15
N MET A 98 -7.29 -14.61 -10.15
CA MET A 98 -6.02 -14.01 -10.54
C MET A 98 -6.18 -12.61 -11.14
N ALA A 99 -7.33 -12.30 -11.75
CA ALA A 99 -7.59 -10.95 -12.26
C ALA A 99 -7.78 -9.97 -11.08
N ALA A 100 -8.54 -10.36 -10.06
CA ALA A 100 -8.70 -9.56 -8.85
C ALA A 100 -7.38 -9.42 -8.07
N ARG A 101 -6.58 -10.50 -7.97
CA ARG A 101 -5.24 -10.47 -7.34
C ARG A 101 -4.30 -9.51 -8.07
N GLN A 102 -4.25 -9.57 -9.40
CA GLN A 102 -3.44 -8.67 -10.21
C GLN A 102 -3.88 -7.21 -10.06
N ALA A 103 -5.18 -6.95 -10.14
CA ALA A 103 -5.74 -5.61 -9.95
C ALA A 103 -5.39 -5.03 -8.56
N MET A 104 -5.56 -5.84 -7.50
CA MET A 104 -5.16 -5.43 -6.15
C MET A 104 -3.66 -5.17 -6.01
N LEU A 105 -2.81 -5.96 -6.68
CA LEU A 105 -1.37 -5.79 -6.61
C LEU A 105 -0.93 -4.49 -7.32
N LEU A 106 -1.50 -4.20 -8.49
CA LEU A 106 -1.29 -2.93 -9.19
C LEU A 106 -1.78 -1.73 -8.37
N ALA A 107 -2.96 -1.84 -7.75
CA ALA A 107 -3.48 -0.76 -6.94
C ALA A 107 -2.63 -0.48 -5.70
N ALA A 108 -2.10 -1.52 -5.06
CA ALA A 108 -1.15 -1.36 -3.96
C ALA A 108 0.17 -0.71 -4.41
N LEU A 109 0.66 -1.04 -5.61
CA LEU A 109 1.84 -0.43 -6.22
C LEU A 109 1.63 1.08 -6.44
N TRP A 110 0.47 1.47 -6.98
CA TRP A 110 0.11 2.88 -7.17
C TRP A 110 -0.04 3.61 -5.83
N GLY A 111 -0.69 3.00 -4.84
CA GLY A 111 -0.79 3.53 -3.48
C GLY A 111 0.58 3.75 -2.83
N GLY A 112 1.50 2.79 -2.97
CA GLY A 112 2.88 2.91 -2.49
C GLY A 112 3.65 4.03 -3.18
N THR A 113 3.52 4.14 -4.51
CA THR A 113 4.16 5.19 -5.31
C THR A 113 3.67 6.58 -4.89
N ALA A 114 2.35 6.72 -4.71
CA ALA A 114 1.74 7.97 -4.29
C ALA A 114 2.19 8.37 -2.86
N MET A 115 2.16 7.40 -1.94
CA MET A 115 2.65 7.54 -0.57
C MET A 115 4.12 7.97 -0.52
N ASP A 116 5.01 7.42 -1.35
CA ASP A 116 6.43 7.81 -1.34
C ASP A 116 6.63 9.31 -1.65
N HIS A 117 5.70 9.91 -2.41
CA HIS A 117 5.77 11.30 -2.85
C HIS A 117 5.01 12.28 -1.93
N ALA A 118 3.79 11.93 -1.48
CA ALA A 118 2.97 12.83 -0.66
C ALA A 118 2.87 12.42 0.82
N GLY A 119 3.33 11.21 1.17
CA GLY A 119 3.19 10.58 2.48
C GLY A 119 1.74 10.39 2.92
N LEU A 120 1.57 10.24 4.23
CA LEU A 120 0.34 9.76 4.86
C LEU A 120 -0.15 10.73 5.92
N GLY A 121 -1.30 10.41 6.51
CA GLY A 121 -2.02 11.24 7.46
C GLY A 121 -2.17 10.62 8.84
N LEU A 122 -3.26 10.99 9.51
CA LEU A 122 -3.54 10.64 10.91
C LEU A 122 -3.88 9.16 11.11
N ILE A 123 -4.46 8.48 10.12
CA ILE A 123 -4.81 7.06 10.24
C ILE A 123 -3.53 6.26 10.43
N HIS A 124 -2.50 6.53 9.63
CA HIS A 124 -1.18 5.92 9.81
C HIS A 124 -0.46 6.39 11.08
N ALA A 125 -0.58 7.66 11.44
CA ALA A 125 0.05 8.18 12.66
C ALA A 125 -0.51 7.51 13.94
N LEU A 126 -1.78 7.09 13.93
CA LEU A 126 -2.46 6.46 15.06
C LEU A 126 -2.47 4.91 15.00
N SER A 127 -2.01 4.30 13.90
CA SER A 127 -1.98 2.83 13.73
C SER A 127 -0.69 2.18 14.26
N GLY A 128 0.32 2.99 14.59
CA GLY A 128 1.51 2.55 15.33
C GLY A 128 1.23 2.40 16.84
N PRO A 129 1.87 1.45 17.53
CA PRO A 129 1.97 1.49 18.98
C PRO A 129 2.81 2.68 19.46
#